data_AF-A0A842SK94-F1
#
_entry.id   AF-A0A842SK94-F1
#
_cell.length_a   1.000
_cell.length_b   1.000
_cell.length_c   1.000
_cell.angle_alpha   90.00
_cell.angle_beta   90.00
_cell.angle_gamma   90.00
#
_symmetry.space_group_name_H-M   'P 1'
#
loop_
_entity.id
_entity.type
_entity.pdbx_description
1 polymer ?
#
loop_
_entity_poly.entity_id
_entity_poly.type
_entity_poly.pdbx_seq_one_letter_code
_entity_poly.pdbx_strand_id
1 'polypeptide(L)' 'MSSIIPEIENWLDQNKDSCIKFLQEIIAIPSPSGEEKELGIYLAEKMREFGYDTSKVDNLFDAMGTIKGKGKGRS' A
#
# COMPACT_ATOMS: atom_id res chain seq x y z
N MET A 1 -12.66 11.54 -22.21
CA MET A 1 -11.76 10.90 -21.21
C MET A 1 -12.17 9.45 -21.18
N SER A 2 -11.30 8.50 -21.56
CA SER A 2 -11.62 7.10 -21.30
C SER A 2 -11.79 6.94 -19.79
N SER A 3 -12.82 6.21 -19.37
CA SER A 3 -12.91 5.81 -17.97
C SER A 3 -11.70 4.95 -17.68
N ILE A 4 -10.89 5.30 -16.67
CA ILE A 4 -9.76 4.47 -16.21
C ILE A 4 -10.24 3.23 -15.46
N ILE A 5 -11.53 3.19 -15.08
CA ILE A 5 -12.11 2.12 -14.28
C ILE A 5 -11.98 0.75 -14.95
N PRO A 6 -12.35 0.55 -16.23
CA PRO A 6 -12.19 -0.74 -16.90
C PRO A 6 -10.74 -1.22 -16.97
N GLU A 7 -9.77 -0.30 -17.07
CA GLU A 7 -8.34 -0.65 -17.07
C GLU A 7 -7.91 -1.18 -15.70
N ILE A 8 -8.40 -0.55 -14.62
CA ILE A 8 -8.17 -0.99 -13.24
C ILE A 8 -8.86 -2.33 -12.97
N GLU A 9 -10.11 -2.50 -13.40
CA GLU A 9 -10.87 -3.75 -13.23
C GLU A 9 -10.16 -4.92 -13.93
N ASN A 10 -9.75 -4.74 -15.18
CA ASN A 10 -8.99 -5.76 -15.90
C ASN A 10 -7.64 -6.07 -15.22
N TRP A 11 -6.95 -5.05 -14.71
CA TRP A 11 -5.72 -5.28 -13.95
C TRP A 11 -5.98 -6.07 -12.67
N LEU A 12 -7.05 -5.77 -11.94
CA LEU A 12 -7.44 -6.50 -10.73
C LEU A 12 -7.74 -7.97 -11.02
N ASP A 13 -8.47 -8.26 -12.10
CA ASP A 13 -8.77 -9.64 -12.51
C ASP A 13 -7.48 -10.42 -12.82
N GLN A 14 -6.52 -9.79 -13.50
CA GLN A 14 -5.24 -10.41 -13.85
C GLN A 14 -4.29 -10.58 -12.64
N ASN A 15 -4.45 -9.77 -11.59
CA ASN A 15 -3.54 -9.72 -10.44
C ASN A 15 -4.19 -10.15 -9.13
N LYS A 16 -5.39 -10.74 -9.19
CA LYS A 16 -6.17 -11.14 -8.02
C LYS A 16 -5.37 -12.01 -7.05
N ASP A 17 -4.65 -13.00 -7.55
CA ASP A 17 -3.84 -13.90 -6.73
C ASP A 17 -2.68 -13.16 -6.05
N SER A 18 -2.06 -12.19 -6.72
CA SER A 18 -1.03 -11.33 -6.14
C SER A 18 -1.58 -10.47 -5.02
N CYS A 19 -2.77 -9.90 -5.18
CA CYS A 19 -3.46 -9.13 -4.14
C CYS A 19 -3.81 -10.01 -2.92
N ILE A 20 -4.31 -11.23 -3.16
CA ILE A 20 -4.60 -12.21 -2.11
C ILE A 20 -3.32 -12.59 -1.36
N LYS A 21 -2.25 -12.89 -2.09
CA LYS A 21 -0.94 -13.22 -1.50
C LYS A 21 -0.40 -12.08 -0.65
N PHE A 22 -0.47 -10.83 -1.14
CA PHE A 22 -0.04 -9.66 -0.38
C PHE A 22 -0.81 -9.51 0.94
N LEU A 23 -2.13 -9.72 0.91
CA LEU A 23 -2.95 -9.72 2.14
C LEU A 23 -2.57 -10.86 3.09
N GLN A 24 -2.31 -12.07 2.56
CA GLN A 24 -1.88 -13.21 3.37
C GLN A 24 -0.52 -12.95 4.03
N GLU A 25 0.43 -12.32 3.32
CA GLU A 25 1.72 -11.90 3.87
C GLU A 25 1.54 -10.91 5.01
N ILE A 26 0.61 -9.95 4.90
CA ILE A 26 0.26 -9.02 5.98
C ILE A 26 -0.30 -9.76 7.20
N ILE A 27 -1.28 -10.65 6.99
CA ILE A 27 -1.93 -11.42 8.07
C ILE A 27 -0.93 -12.35 8.78
N ALA A 28 0.06 -12.87 8.05
CA ALA A 28 1.07 -13.76 8.59
C ALA A 28 2.03 -13.07 9.58
N ILE A 29 2.11 -11.75 9.57
CA ILE A 29 2.91 -10.96 10.51
C ILE A 29 2.04 -10.67 11.75
N PRO A 30 2.33 -11.26 12.93
CA PRO A 30 1.58 -10.96 14.14
C PRO A 30 1.77 -9.50 14.53
N SER A 31 0.67 -8.78 14.74
CA SER A 31 0.68 -7.38 15.15
C SER A 31 -0.37 -7.10 16.23
N PRO A 32 -0.29 -7.75 17.41
CA PRO A 32 -1.15 -7.38 18.53
C PRO A 32 -0.86 -5.93 18.95
N SER A 33 -1.80 -5.32 19.66
CA SER A 33 -1.67 -3.92 20.07
C SER A 33 -0.37 -3.67 20.85
N GLY A 34 0.48 -2.78 20.35
CA GLY A 34 1.80 -2.45 20.90
C GLY A 34 2.99 -3.19 20.27
N GLU A 35 2.75 -4.13 19.35
CA GLU A 35 3.79 -4.91 18.65
C GLU A 35 3.73 -4.74 17.11
N GLU A 36 3.15 -3.65 16.62
CA GLU A 36 2.93 -3.41 15.19
C GLU A 36 4.20 -3.07 14.39
N LYS A 37 5.35 -2.94 15.07
CA LYS A 37 6.62 -2.50 14.48
C LYS A 37 7.00 -3.23 13.21
N GLU A 38 6.97 -4.56 13.24
CA GLU A 38 7.37 -5.37 12.10
C GLU A 38 6.45 -5.14 10.90
N LEU A 39 5.13 -5.14 11.15
CA LEU A 39 4.14 -4.89 10.12
C LEU A 39 4.26 -3.47 9.53
N GLY A 40 4.47 -2.45 10.37
CA GLY A 40 4.67 -1.07 9.94
C GLY A 40 5.89 -0.91 9.02
N ILE A 41 7.02 -1.55 9.38
CA ILE A 41 8.23 -1.56 8.54
C ILE A 41 7.94 -2.28 7.21
N TYR A 42 7.33 -3.47 7.26
CA TYR A 42 6.98 -4.25 6.07
C TYR A 42 6.12 -3.45 5.08
N LEU A 43 5.09 -2.77 5.57
CA LEU A 43 4.19 -1.96 4.73
C LEU A 43 4.91 -0.76 4.11
N ALA A 44 5.78 -0.08 4.85
CA ALA A 44 6.58 1.01 4.30
C ALA A 44 7.53 0.53 3.20
N GLU A 45 8.15 -0.64 3.35
CA GLU A 45 8.97 -1.22 2.29
C GLU A 45 8.16 -1.56 1.04
N LYS A 46 6.95 -2.09 1.23
CA LYS A 46 6.01 -2.37 0.13
C LYS A 46 5.53 -1.11 -0.58
N MET A 47 5.23 -0.03 0.14
CA MET A 47 4.94 1.27 -0.47
C MET A 47 6.09 1.77 -1.35
N ARG A 48 7.34 1.59 -0.91
CA ARG A 48 8.52 1.94 -1.71
C ARG A 48 8.64 1.04 -2.95
N GLU A 49 8.42 -0.27 -2.81
CA GLU A 49 8.41 -1.23 -3.93
C GLU A 49 7.33 -0.88 -4.96
N PHE A 50 6.15 -0.46 -4.51
CA PHE A 50 5.02 -0.06 -5.36
C PHE A 50 5.18 1.34 -5.97
N GLY A 51 6.29 2.04 -5.71
CA GLY A 51 6.62 3.30 -6.38
C GLY A 51 5.94 4.53 -5.79
N TYR A 52 5.59 4.52 -4.50
CA TYR A 52 5.15 5.74 -3.81
C TYR A 52 6.27 6.80 -3.81
N ASP A 53 5.91 8.08 -3.92
CA ASP A 53 6.88 9.19 -3.89
C ASP A 53 7.56 9.33 -2.53
N THR A 54 6.84 8.99 -1.46
CA THR A 54 7.40 8.90 -0.12
C THR A 54 6.90 7.64 0.56
N SER A 55 7.74 7.08 1.42
CA SER A 55 7.39 6.00 2.34
C SER A 55 8.22 6.17 3.61
N LYS A 56 7.56 6.15 4.76
CA LYS A 56 8.18 6.30 6.08
C LYS A 56 7.40 5.53 7.14
N VAL A 57 8.09 5.21 8.22
CA VAL A 57 7.51 4.71 9.47
C VAL A 57 7.81 5.74 10.54
N ASP A 58 6.83 6.10 11.36
CA ASP A 58 7.05 7.00 12.49
C ASP A 58 7.46 6.27 13.78
N ASN A 59 7.54 7.00 14.89
CA ASN A 59 7.96 6.43 16.18
C ASN A 59 6.91 5.52 16.82
N LEU A 60 5.66 5.54 16.35
CA LEU A 60 4.57 4.66 16.79
C LEU A 60 4.35 3.51 15.80
N PHE A 61 5.21 3.39 14.80
CA PHE A 61 5.19 2.36 13.76
C PHE A 61 4.08 2.52 12.72
N ASP A 62 3.53 3.72 12.57
CA ASP A 62 2.60 4.03 11.50
C ASP A 62 3.33 4.15 10.16
N ALA A 63 2.97 3.28 9.20
CA ALA A 63 3.46 3.34 7.83
C ALA A 63 2.69 4.40 7.03
N MET A 64 3.40 5.41 6.53
CA MET A 64 2.82 6.50 5.74
C MET A 64 3.56 6.66 4.43
N GLY A 65 2.80 6.85 3.36
CA GLY A 65 3.35 7.18 2.05
C GLY A 65 2.47 8.13 1.26
N THR A 66 3.04 8.73 0.21
CA THR A 66 2.33 9.66 -0.67
C THR A 66 2.51 9.28 -2.12
N ILE A 67 1.45 9.40 -2.92
CA ILE A 67 1.52 9.46 -4.38
C ILE A 67 1.09 10.87 -4.79
N LYS A 68 1.99 11.62 -5.43
CA LYS A 68 1.76 13.02 -5.79
C LYS A 68 0.85 13.09 -7.01
N GLY A 69 -0.31 13.72 -6.83
CA GLY A 69 -1.16 14.12 -7.95
C GLY A 69 -0.48 15.17 -8.84
N LYS A 70 -1.00 15.34 -10.06
CA LYS A 70 -0.49 16.33 -11.03
C LYS A 70 -0.90 17.79 -10.72
N GLY A 71 -1.34 18.08 -9.49
CA GLY A 71 -1.90 19.37 -9.06
C GLY A 71 -3.40 19.53 -9.38
N LYS A 72 -4.03 20.57 -8.83
CA LYS A 72 -5.46 20.94 -9.00
C LYS A 72 -6.50 20.01 -8.36
N GLY A 73 -6.07 19.06 -7.53
CA GLY A 73 -6.98 18.30 -6.66
C GLY A 73 -7.53 19.17 -5.52
N ARG A 74 -8.60 18.71 -4.86
CA ARG A 74 -9.06 19.33 -3.61
C ARG A 74 -7.99 19.13 -2.52
N SER A 75 -7.77 20.18 -1.74
CA SER A 75 -7.01 20.12 -0.50
C SER A 75 -7.88 19.65 0.65
#